data_AF-A0A327K0X2-F1
#
_entry.id   AF-A0A327K0X2-F1
#
_cell.length_a   1.000
_cell.length_b   1.000
_cell.length_c   1.000
_cell.angle_alpha   90.00
_cell.angle_beta   90.00
_cell.angle_gamma   90.00
#
_symmetry.space_group_name_H-M   'P 1'
#
loop_
_entity.id
_entity.type
_entity.pdbx_description
1 polymer ?
#
loop_
_entity_poly.entity_id
_entity_poly.type
_entity_poly.pdbx_seq_one_letter_code
_entity_poly.pdbx_strand_id
1 'polypeptide(L)' 'MWPVKADLNQLEQVVVNLAVNARDAMPSGGTLTIRASNLAEDESHRFRQDGFRPADYVLIEITDTGTGMPPEVMEKI' A
#
# COMPACT_ATOMS: atom_id res chain seq x y z
N MET A 1 -4.61 -11.96 12.27
CA MET A 1 -5.17 -10.99 11.30
C MET A 1 -6.63 -10.76 11.67
N TRP A 2 -7.06 -9.50 11.76
CA TRP A 2 -8.44 -9.14 12.07
C TRP A 2 -9.35 -9.25 10.83
N PRO A 3 -10.64 -9.58 11.00
CA PRO A 3 -11.59 -9.57 9.89
C PRO A 3 -11.88 -8.13 9.45
N VAL A 4 -11.97 -7.93 8.13
CA VAL A 4 -12.35 -6.65 7.54
C VAL A 4 -13.53 -6.84 6.60
N LYS A 5 -14.39 -5.83 6.52
CA LYS A 5 -15.44 -5.75 5.51
C LYS A 5 -14.92 -4.91 4.34
N ALA A 6 -14.67 -5.55 3.21
CA ALA A 6 -14.20 -4.90 2.00
C ALA A 6 -14.94 -5.47 0.78
N ASP A 7 -14.99 -4.71 -0.30
CA ASP A 7 -15.35 -5.23 -1.61
C ASP A 7 -14.12 -5.95 -2.19
N LEU A 8 -14.26 -7.25 -2.44
CA LEU A 8 -13.15 -8.08 -2.92
C LEU A 8 -12.64 -7.62 -4.29
N ASN A 9 -13.53 -7.27 -5.20
CA ASN A 9 -13.16 -6.87 -6.56
C ASN A 9 -12.40 -5.54 -6.54
N GLN A 10 -12.83 -4.59 -5.70
CA GLN A 10 -12.11 -3.32 -5.55
C GLN A 10 -10.72 -3.52 -4.95
N LEU A 11 -10.59 -4.38 -3.93
CA LEU A 11 -9.30 -4.67 -3.33
C LEU A 11 -8.36 -5.35 -4.32
N GLU A 12 -8.85 -6.33 -5.08
CA GLU A 12 -8.08 -6.99 -6.15
C GLU A 12 -7.61 -6.00 -7.22
N GLN A 13 -8.48 -5.10 -7.67
CA GLN A 13 -8.12 -4.07 -8.65
C GLN A 13 -7.02 -3.15 -8.14
N VAL A 14 -7.09 -2.72 -6.87
CA VAL A 14 -6.04 -1.90 -6.24
C VAL A 14 -4.71 -2.64 -6.23
N VAL A 15 -4.72 -3.91 -5.81
CA VAL A 15 -3.49 -4.74 -5.76
C VAL A 15 -2.90 -4.94 -7.15
N VAL A 16 -3.72 -5.22 -8.17
CA VAL A 16 -3.27 -5.38 -9.55
C VAL A 16 -2.64 -4.10 -10.09
N ASN A 17 -3.29 -2.96 -9.87
CA ASN A 17 -2.77 -1.66 -10.33
C ASN A 17 -1.41 -1.34 -9.71
N LEU A 18 -1.27 -1.57 -8.40
CA LEU A 18 0.00 -1.35 -7.71
C LEU A 18 1.08 -2.33 -8.16
N ALA A 19 0.73 -3.60 -8.43
CA ALA A 19 1.67 -4.58 -8.97
C ALA A 19 2.14 -4.23 -10.39
N VAL A 20 1.26 -3.69 -11.24
CA VAL A 20 1.62 -3.20 -12.57
C VAL A 20 2.59 -2.03 -12.46
N ASN A 21 2.29 -1.04 -11.61
CA ASN A 21 3.18 0.10 -11.37
C ASN A 21 4.56 -0.34 -10.85
N ALA A 22 4.59 -1.28 -9.92
CA ALA A 22 5.83 -1.85 -9.40
C ALA A 22 6.65 -2.54 -10.50
N ARG A 23 6.01 -3.36 -11.35
CA ARG A 23 6.67 -4.00 -12.49
C ARG A 23 7.29 -2.97 -13.43
N ASP A 24 6.54 -1.93 -13.75
CA ASP A 24 7.00 -0.88 -14.67
C ASP A 24 8.19 -0.09 -14.08
N ALA A 25 8.25 0.04 -12.75
CA ALA A 25 9.39 0.59 -12.01
C ALA A 25 10.59 -0.39 -11.87
N MET A 26 10.46 -1.65 -12.29
CA MET A 26 11.49 -2.70 -12.18
C MET A 26 11.91 -3.28 -13.55
N PRO A 27 12.44 -2.47 -14.49
CA PRO A 27 12.75 -2.91 -15.85
C PRO A 27 13.84 -3.99 -15.94
N SER A 28 14.72 -4.09 -14.94
CA SER A 28 15.77 -5.12 -14.84
C SER A 28 15.36 -6.30 -13.94
N GLY A 29 14.08 -6.39 -13.58
CA GLY A 29 13.58 -7.30 -12.56
C GLY A 29 13.74 -6.74 -11.15
N GLY A 30 13.11 -7.41 -10.18
CA GLY A 30 13.13 -7.02 -8.78
C GLY A 30 12.15 -7.84 -7.95
N THR A 31 11.88 -7.40 -6.72
CA THR A 31 10.98 -8.09 -5.79
C THR A 31 9.80 -7.19 -5.47
N LEU A 32 8.59 -7.71 -5.67
CA LEU A 32 7.36 -7.13 -5.12
C LEU A 32 6.96 -7.92 -3.87
N THR A 33 6.84 -7.23 -2.75
CA THR A 33 6.41 -7.80 -1.46
C THR A 33 5.04 -7.25 -1.10
N ILE A 34 4.09 -8.14 -0.80
CA ILE A 34 2.78 -7.79 -0.26
C ILE A 34 2.70 -8.34 1.15
N ARG A 35 2.39 -7.48 2.12
CA ARG A 35 2.25 -7.85 3.53
C ARG A 35 0.90 -7.38 4.05
N ALA A 36 0.26 -8.21 4.86
CA ALA A 36 -0.91 -7.83 5.62
C ALA A 36 -0.61 -8.03 7.11
N SER A 37 -0.91 -7.01 7.92
CA SER A 37 -0.69 -7.02 9.37
C SER A 37 -1.80 -6.29 10.10
N ASN A 38 -1.94 -6.59 11.39
CA ASN A 38 -2.76 -5.77 12.26
C ASN A 38 -1.90 -4.59 12.72
N LEU A 39 -2.46 -3.38 12.65
CA LEU A 39 -1.85 -2.16 13.14
C LEU A 39 -2.74 -1.66 14.27
N ALA A 40 -2.23 -1.73 15.50
CA ALA A 40 -3.00 -1.28 16.65
C ALA A 40 -3.08 0.25 16.71
N GLU A 41 -4.09 0.77 17.40
CA GLU A 41 -4.32 2.22 17.54
C GLU A 41 -3.07 2.99 18.00
N ASP A 42 -2.34 2.45 18.98
CA ASP A 42 -1.11 3.04 19.52
C ASP A 42 0.02 3.16 18.48
N GLU A 43 0.09 2.22 17.54
CA GLU A 43 1.05 2.24 16.43
C GLU A 43 0.58 3.11 15.26
N SER A 44 -0.74 3.27 15.08
CA SER A 44 -1.35 3.98 13.97
C SER A 44 -1.04 5.48 13.94
N HIS A 45 -0.72 6.08 15.09
CA HIS A 45 -0.31 7.49 15.21
C HIS A 45 0.90 7.88 14.35
N ARG A 46 1.69 6.90 13.88
CA ARG A 46 2.86 7.11 13.04
C ARG A 46 2.50 7.56 11.61
N PHE A 47 1.29 7.25 11.15
CA PHE A 47 0.79 7.62 9.83
C PHE A 47 0.09 8.99 9.92
N ARG A 48 0.85 10.07 9.69
CA ARG A 48 0.37 11.46 9.82
C ARG A 48 -0.10 12.03 8.47
N GLN A 49 -1.16 11.46 7.91
CA GLN A 49 -1.81 12.01 6.72
C GLN A 49 -3.14 12.67 7.09
N ASP A 50 -3.50 13.74 6.37
CA ASP A 50 -4.74 14.45 6.59
C ASP A 50 -5.94 13.50 6.43
N GLY A 51 -6.81 13.48 7.43
CA GLY A 51 -7.98 12.58 7.47
C GLY A 51 -7.72 11.19 8.03
N PHE A 52 -6.46 10.79 8.27
CA PHE A 52 -6.13 9.56 8.98
C PHE A 52 -6.30 9.76 10.48
N ARG A 53 -7.15 8.94 11.13
CA ARG A 53 -7.41 8.99 12.56
C ARG A 53 -6.76 7.81 13.25
N PRO A 54 -6.21 7.96 14.46
CA PRO A 54 -5.73 6.81 15.20
C PRO A 54 -6.88 5.84 15.51
N ALA A 55 -6.68 4.56 15.17
CA ALA A 55 -7.60 3.45 15.43
C ALA A 55 -6.91 2.12 15.12
N ASP A 56 -7.59 1.01 15.42
CA ASP A 56 -7.18 -0.31 14.96
C ASP A 56 -7.42 -0.47 13.45
N TYR A 57 -6.38 -0.84 12.72
CA TYR A 57 -6.42 -1.05 11.28
C TYR A 57 -5.89 -2.44 10.89
N VAL A 58 -6.36 -2.94 9.76
CA VAL A 58 -5.58 -3.93 8.99
C VAL A 58 -4.77 -3.15 7.97
N LEU A 59 -3.45 -3.24 8.09
CA LEU A 59 -2.49 -2.61 7.21
C LEU A 59 -2.13 -3.57 6.08
N ILE A 60 -2.28 -3.10 4.84
CA ILE A 60 -1.79 -3.79 3.64
C ILE A 60 -0.64 -2.96 3.07
N GLU A 61 0.56 -3.52 3.09
CA GLU A 61 1.77 -2.90 2.56
C GLU A 61 2.13 -3.56 1.23
N ILE A 62 2.38 -2.73 0.21
CA ILE A 62 2.91 -3.17 -1.09
C ILE A 62 4.23 -2.44 -1.29
N THR A 63 5.32 -3.21 -1.38
CA THR A 63 6.69 -2.68 -1.47
C THR A 63 7.40 -3.32 -2.66
N ASP A 64 7.93 -2.49 -3.54
CA ASP A 64 8.79 -2.94 -4.64
C ASP A 64 10.25 -2.50 -4.44
N THR A 65 11.15 -3.12 -5.18
CA THR A 65 12.58 -2.75 -5.24
C THR A 65 12.90 -1.98 -6.52
N GLY A 66 11.90 -1.34 -7.13
CA GLY A 66 12.03 -0.58 -8.35
C GLY A 66 12.70 0.76 -8.13
N THR A 67 12.77 1.54 -9.22
CA THR A 67 13.40 2.86 -9.22
C THR A 67 12.56 3.93 -8.51
N GLY A 68 11.41 3.56 -7.96
CA GLY A 68 10.45 4.49 -7.36
C GLY A 68 9.66 5.27 -8.41
N MET A 69 8.92 6.27 -7.93
CA MET A 69 8.04 7.10 -8.75
C MET A 69 8.74 8.41 -9.14
N PRO A 70 8.60 8.90 -10.40
CA PRO A 70 9.07 10.23 -10.77
C PRO A 70 8.37 11.30 -9.91
N PRO A 71 9.06 12.42 -9.55
CA PRO A 71 8.49 13.49 -8.74
C PRO A 71 7.16 14.04 -9.28
N GLU A 72 6.99 14.01 -10.60
CA GLU A 72 5.80 14.49 -11.33
C GLU A 72 4.52 13.67 -11.06
N VAL A 73 4.67 12.42 -10.58
CA VAL A 73 3.54 11.54 -10.26
C VAL A 73 3.16 11.65 -8.77
N MET A 74 4.11 12.01 -7.91
CA MET A 74 3.88 12.23 -6.47
C MET A 74 2.90 13.39 -6.19
N GLU A 75 2.76 14.37 -7.09
CA GLU A 75 1.82 15.49 -6.92
C GLU A 75 0.34 15.10 -7.10
N LYS A 76 0.03 13.88 -7.54
CA LYS A 76 -1.34 13.42 -7.84
C LYS A 76 -1.91 12.44 -6.82
N ILE A 77 -1.20 12.15 -5.73
CA ILE A 77 -1.62 11.21 -4.67
C ILE A 77 -1.85 11.96 -3.36
#